data_AF-C0W6S2-F1
#
_entry.id   AF-C0W6S2-F1
#
_cell.length_a   1.000
_cell.length_b   1.000
_cell.length_c   1.000
_cell.angle_alpha   90.00
_cell.angle_beta   90.00
_cell.angle_gamma   90.00
#
_symmetry.space_group_name_H-M   'P 1'
#
loop_
_entity.id
_entity.type
_entity.pdbx_description
1 polymer ?
#
loop_
_entity_poly.entity_id
_entity_poly.type
_entity_poly.pdbx_seq_one_letter_code
_entity_poly.pdbx_strand_id
1 'polypeptide(L)'
;MSAIQTHVEGTDYDTLLNEALPLLQLNFKSRTLSGFHGGEQFLGAHDVVMMCAERGIRLSDEALADLELDATDSLDDDWHTYRRYAARSLDFIAQIRALDNA
;
A
#
# COMPACT_ATOMS: atom_id res chain seq x y z
N MET A 1 -16.65 11.61 -32.23
CA MET A 1 -17.08 11.49 -30.82
C MET A 1 -16.14 10.52 -30.14
N SER A 2 -15.13 11.02 -29.44
CA SER A 2 -14.24 10.17 -28.63
C SER A 2 -14.30 10.72 -27.22
N ALA A 3 -15.06 10.05 -26.35
CA ALA A 3 -15.02 10.32 -24.93
C ALA A 3 -13.76 9.65 -24.39
N ILE A 4 -12.69 10.43 -24.25
CA ILE A 4 -11.59 10.07 -23.36
C ILE A 4 -12.20 10.14 -21.97
N GLN A 5 -12.59 8.99 -21.42
CA GLN A 5 -12.81 8.86 -19.99
C GLN A 5 -11.44 9.02 -19.35
N THR A 6 -11.08 10.26 -19.03
CA THR A 6 -9.99 10.57 -18.12
C THR A 6 -10.34 9.89 -16.80
N HIS A 7 -9.57 8.85 -16.49
CA HIS A 7 -9.51 8.18 -15.20
C HIS A 7 -9.55 9.23 -14.10
N VAL A 8 -10.44 9.07 -13.13
CA VAL A 8 -10.47 9.90 -11.94
C VAL A 8 -9.16 9.65 -11.20
N GLU A 9 -8.30 10.67 -11.10
CA GLU A 9 -7.08 10.67 -10.27
C GLU A 9 -7.48 10.54 -8.79
N GLY A 10 -7.77 9.32 -8.34
CA GLY A 10 -7.53 8.88 -6.96
C GLY A 10 -6.12 8.31 -6.89
N THR A 11 -5.43 8.42 -5.76
CA THR A 11 -4.16 7.69 -5.64
C THR A 11 -4.48 6.19 -5.57
N ASP A 12 -3.67 5.34 -6.20
CA ASP A 12 -3.93 3.89 -6.33
C ASP A 12 -4.04 3.16 -4.97
N TYR A 13 -3.81 3.87 -3.86
CA TYR A 13 -3.89 3.36 -2.49
C TYR A 13 -4.70 4.26 -1.54
N ASP A 14 -5.63 5.07 -2.05
CA ASP A 14 -6.44 5.97 -1.21
C ASP A 14 -7.17 5.23 -0.08
N THR A 15 -7.72 4.04 -0.35
CA THR A 15 -8.41 3.21 0.66
C THR A 15 -7.44 2.77 1.75
N LEU A 16 -6.26 2.27 1.38
CA LEU A 16 -5.20 1.90 2.31
C LEU A 16 -4.84 3.06 3.23
N LEU A 17 -4.58 4.22 2.63
CA LEU A 17 -4.15 5.41 3.36
C LEU A 17 -5.25 5.88 4.32
N ASN A 18 -6.47 6.04 3.83
CA ASN A 18 -7.58 6.53 4.65
C ASN A 18 -7.84 5.67 5.88
N GLU A 19 -7.63 4.35 5.79
CA GLU A 19 -7.78 3.44 6.92
C GLU A 19 -6.55 3.41 7.83
N ALA A 20 -5.36 3.25 7.27
CA ALA A 20 -4.14 3.03 8.05
C ALA A 20 -3.68 4.28 8.81
N LEU A 21 -3.80 5.46 8.20
CA LEU A 21 -3.19 6.67 8.71
C LEU A 21 -3.76 7.14 10.06
N PRO A 22 -5.11 7.17 10.27
CA PRO A 22 -5.68 7.48 11.58
C PRO A 22 -5.21 6.50 12.66
N LEU A 23 -5.10 5.21 12.32
CA LEU A 23 -4.70 4.15 13.25
C LEU A 23 -3.22 4.25 13.63
N LEU A 24 -2.36 4.62 12.68
CA LEU A 24 -0.94 4.86 12.90
C LEU A 24 -0.66 6.16 13.67
N GLN A 25 -1.68 7.00 13.87
CA GLN A 25 -1.59 8.32 14.51
C GLN A 25 -0.52 9.22 13.85
N LEU A 26 -0.33 9.06 12.54
CA LEU A 26 0.66 9.83 11.79
C LEU A 26 0.09 11.22 11.50
N ASN A 27 0.79 12.24 11.96
CA ASN A 27 0.44 13.63 11.68
C ASN A 27 1.06 14.05 10.34
N PHE A 28 0.23 14.37 9.35
CA PHE A 28 0.63 14.67 7.95
C PHE A 28 1.47 15.94 7.75
N LYS A 29 1.97 16.55 8.83
CA LYS A 29 2.98 17.61 8.75
C LYS A 29 4.41 17.08 8.54
N SER A 30 4.62 15.76 8.61
CA SER A 30 5.93 15.14 8.53
C SER A 30 6.33 14.83 7.08
N ARG A 31 7.53 15.30 6.72
CA ARG A 31 8.29 15.07 5.48
C ARG A 31 8.66 13.60 5.20
N THR A 32 7.98 12.64 5.80
CA THR A 32 8.21 11.19 5.59
C THR A 32 7.36 10.62 4.46
N LEU A 33 6.30 11.31 4.05
CA LEU A 33 5.44 10.91 2.93
C LEU A 33 5.64 11.76 1.67
N SER A 34 6.65 12.63 1.63
CA SER A 34 6.99 13.35 0.39
C SER A 34 7.39 12.42 -0.77
N GLY A 35 7.61 11.13 -0.51
CA GLY A 35 7.75 10.08 -1.53
C GLY A 35 6.45 9.72 -2.27
N PHE A 36 5.27 10.02 -1.70
CA PHE A 36 3.97 9.83 -2.38
C PHE A 36 3.73 10.81 -3.53
N HIS A 37 4.44 11.94 -3.56
CA HIS A 37 4.25 13.01 -4.57
C HIS A 37 5.49 13.22 -5.46
N GLY A 38 6.50 12.34 -5.37
CA GLY A 38 7.79 12.56 -6.01
C GLY A 38 8.49 11.33 -6.59
N GLY A 39 7.87 10.14 -6.64
CA GLY A 39 8.51 9.04 -7.36
C GLY A 39 7.79 7.70 -7.45
N GLU A 40 7.23 7.15 -6.36
CA GLU A 40 6.65 5.80 -6.46
C GLU A 40 5.69 5.47 -5.32
N GLN A 41 4.39 5.48 -5.65
CA GLN A 41 3.30 5.26 -4.69
C GLN A 41 3.41 3.88 -4.02
N PHE A 42 3.86 2.86 -4.77
CA PHE A 42 4.02 1.49 -4.29
C PHE A 42 4.95 1.37 -3.08
N LEU A 43 6.09 2.08 -3.07
CA LEU A 43 7.01 2.07 -1.92
C LEU A 43 6.40 2.78 -0.69
N GLY A 44 5.61 3.82 -0.93
CA GLY A 44 4.88 4.49 0.14
C GLY A 44 3.81 3.58 0.77
N ALA A 45 3.05 2.85 -0.05
CA ALA A 45 2.08 1.88 0.41
C ALA A 45 2.74 0.71 1.16
N HIS A 46 3.89 0.23 0.66
CA HIS A 46 4.73 -0.75 1.34
C HIS A 46 5.10 -0.32 2.77
N ASP A 47 5.61 0.91 2.94
CA ASP A 47 6.00 1.42 4.26
C ASP A 47 4.81 1.52 5.22
N VAL A 48 3.63 1.90 4.72
CA VAL A 48 2.39 1.98 5.52
C VAL A 48 1.99 0.60 6.03
N VAL A 49 1.95 -0.40 5.16
CA VAL A 49 1.58 -1.77 5.54
C VAL A 49 2.63 -2.40 6.46
N MET A 50 3.92 -2.15 6.24
CA MET A 50 4.98 -2.54 7.17
C MET A 50 4.73 -1.96 8.57
N MET A 51 4.47 -0.66 8.68
CA MET A 51 4.20 -0.03 9.98
C MET A 51 2.95 -0.59 10.67
N CYS A 52 1.88 -0.89 9.92
CA CYS A 52 0.69 -1.52 10.48
C CYS A 52 1.00 -2.93 11.00
N ALA A 53 1.72 -3.75 10.21
CA ALA A 53 2.10 -5.10 10.59
C ALA A 53 2.98 -5.12 11.86
N GLU A 54 4.00 -4.25 11.93
CA GLU A 54 4.91 -4.14 13.10
C GLU A 54 4.17 -3.72 14.38
N ARG A 55 3.08 -2.97 14.25
CA ARG A 55 2.29 -2.47 15.39
C ARG A 55 1.07 -3.33 15.72
N GLY A 56 0.84 -4.42 14.98
CA GLY A 56 -0.34 -5.27 15.16
C GLY A 56 -1.65 -4.53 14.86
N ILE A 57 -1.62 -3.60 13.90
CA ILE A 57 -2.80 -2.85 13.46
C ILE A 57 -3.49 -3.66 12.37
N ARG A 58 -4.78 -3.92 12.58
CA ARG A 58 -5.66 -4.54 11.59
C ARG A 58 -6.00 -3.54 10.49
N LEU A 59 -6.05 -4.03 9.25
CA LEU A 59 -6.56 -3.32 8.08
C LEU A 59 -7.54 -4.22 7.36
N SER A 60 -8.57 -3.63 6.76
CA SER A 60 -9.54 -4.36 5.94
C SER A 60 -8.90 -4.97 4.69
N ASP A 61 -9.51 -6.04 4.17
CA ASP A 61 -9.07 -6.62 2.89
C ASP A 61 -9.20 -5.62 1.73
N GLU A 62 -10.18 -4.72 1.77
CA GLU A 62 -10.36 -3.65 0.78
C GLU A 62 -9.18 -2.67 0.79
N ALA A 63 -8.69 -2.31 1.98
CA ALA A 63 -7.50 -1.47 2.12
C ALA A 63 -6.21 -2.14 1.64
N LEU A 64 -6.14 -3.48 1.64
CA LEU A 64 -4.94 -4.22 1.25
C LEU A 64 -4.94 -4.63 -0.23
N ALA A 65 -6.11 -4.63 -0.89
CA ALA A 65 -6.32 -5.24 -2.20
C ALA A 65 -5.42 -4.66 -3.31
N ASP A 66 -5.35 -3.33 -3.44
CA ASP A 66 -4.59 -2.69 -4.52
C ASP A 66 -3.08 -2.92 -4.36
N LEU A 67 -2.56 -2.84 -3.14
CA LEU A 67 -1.15 -3.15 -2.87
C LEU A 67 -0.84 -4.64 -3.06
N GLU A 68 -1.77 -5.54 -2.75
CA GLU A 68 -1.62 -6.98 -2.98
C GLU A 68 -1.57 -7.30 -4.48
N LEU A 69 -2.40 -6.64 -5.28
CA LEU A 69 -2.44 -6.80 -6.72
C LEU A 69 -1.11 -6.36 -7.35
N ASP A 70 -0.68 -5.13 -7.09
CA ASP A 70 0.60 -4.60 -7.58
C ASP A 70 1.80 -5.40 -7.02
N ALA A 71 1.64 -5.82 -5.77
CA ALA A 71 2.32 -6.91 -5.08
C ALA A 71 2.70 -8.08 -5.99
N THR A 72 1.64 -8.74 -6.42
CA THR A 72 1.66 -9.99 -7.16
C THR A 72 2.20 -9.78 -8.56
N ASP A 73 1.72 -8.73 -9.25
CA ASP A 73 2.16 -8.39 -10.60
C ASP A 73 3.67 -8.09 -10.66
N SER A 74 4.19 -7.40 -9.63
CA SER A 74 5.63 -7.08 -9.52
C SER A 74 6.52 -8.28 -9.17
N LEU A 75 5.96 -9.36 -8.61
CA LEU A 75 6.71 -10.60 -8.40
C LEU A 75 6.93 -11.36 -9.69
N ASP A 76 5.90 -11.38 -10.53
CA ASP A 76 5.89 -12.11 -11.81
C ASP A 76 6.68 -11.38 -12.91
N ASP A 77 7.00 -10.10 -12.74
CA ASP A 77 7.88 -9.36 -13.66
C ASP A 77 9.37 -9.61 -13.34
N ASP A 78 10.07 -10.27 -14.26
CA ASP A 78 11.49 -10.60 -14.19
C ASP A 78 12.43 -9.39 -14.21
N TRP A 79 11.94 -8.22 -14.63
CA TRP A 79 12.75 -7.00 -14.78
C TRP A 79 12.59 -6.00 -13.63
N HIS A 80 11.71 -6.26 -12.67
CA HIS A 80 11.34 -5.23 -11.70
C HIS A 80 12.34 -5.05 -10.55
N THR A 81 12.87 -3.83 -10.42
CA THR A 81 13.73 -3.35 -9.32
C THR A 81 13.11 -3.57 -7.93
N TYR A 82 11.78 -3.74 -7.86
CA TYR A 82 11.01 -3.75 -6.62
C TYR A 82 10.47 -5.12 -6.21
N ARG A 83 10.86 -6.21 -6.90
CA ARG A 83 10.49 -7.60 -6.54
C ARG A 83 10.70 -7.93 -5.05
N ARG A 84 11.76 -7.38 -4.44
CA ARG A 84 12.02 -7.54 -3.00
C ARG A 84 10.98 -6.84 -2.10
N TYR A 85 10.50 -5.67 -2.50
CA TYR A 85 9.49 -4.91 -1.77
C TYR A 85 8.13 -5.57 -1.97
N ALA A 86 7.87 -6.08 -3.16
CA ALA A 86 6.69 -6.86 -3.47
C ALA A 86 6.53 -8.10 -2.58
N ALA A 87 7.56 -8.95 -2.52
CA ALA A 87 7.55 -10.13 -1.63
C ALA A 87 7.25 -9.74 -0.18
N ARG A 88 7.91 -8.68 0.30
CA ARG A 88 7.72 -8.21 1.68
C ARG A 88 6.35 -7.58 1.93
N SER A 89 5.79 -6.86 0.97
CA SER A 89 4.42 -6.34 1.06
C SER A 89 3.44 -7.49 1.28
N LEU A 90 3.57 -8.58 0.51
CA LEU A 90 2.72 -9.76 0.68
C LEU A 90 2.91 -10.43 2.05
N ASP A 91 4.14 -10.52 2.56
CA ASP A 91 4.41 -11.03 3.91
C ASP A 91 3.71 -10.18 4.99
N PHE A 92 3.77 -8.85 4.88
CA PHE A 92 3.11 -7.95 5.83
C PHE A 92 1.58 -8.02 5.72
N ILE A 93 1.02 -8.14 4.52
CA ILE A 93 -0.41 -8.36 4.30
C ILE A 93 -0.86 -9.65 4.97
N ALA A 94 -0.13 -10.75 4.78
CA ALA A 94 -0.43 -12.02 5.43
C ALA A 94 -0.34 -11.91 6.96
N GLN A 95 0.65 -11.19 7.48
CA GLN A 95 0.79 -10.92 8.92
C GLN A 95 -0.41 -10.14 9.47
N ILE A 96 -0.88 -9.12 8.77
CA ILE A 96 -2.05 -8.32 9.18
C ILE A 96 -3.31 -9.20 9.19
N ARG A 97 -3.55 -9.97 8.12
CA ARG A 97 -4.68 -10.92 8.05
C ARG A 97 -4.64 -12.00 9.13
N ALA A 98 -3.44 -12.40 9.57
CA ALA A 98 -3.28 -13.35 10.66
C ALA A 98 -3.77 -12.80 12.01
N LEU A 99 -3.82 -11.47 12.20
CA LEU A 99 -4.35 -10.85 13.42
C LEU A 99 -5.85 -11.13 13.63
N ASP A 100 -6.60 -11.41 12.56
CA ASP A 100 -8.03 -11.72 12.66
C ASP A 100 -8.30 -13.17 13.10
N ASN A 101 -7.28 -14.02 13.01
CA ASN A 101 -7.34 -15.42 13.42
C ASN A 101 -6.77 -15.68 14.83
N ALA A 102 -6.34 -14.62 15.53
CA ALA A 102 -5.70 -14.67 16.86
C ALA A 102 -6.64 -14.15 17.96
#